data_AF-A0A0F0HG71-F1
#
_entry.id   AF-A0A0F0HG71-F1
#
_cell.length_a   1.000
_cell.length_b   1.000
_cell.length_c   1.000
_cell.angle_alpha   90.00
_cell.angle_beta   90.00
_cell.angle_gamma   90.00
#
_symmetry.space_group_name_H-M   'P 1'
#
loop_
_entity.id
_entity.type
_entity.pdbx_description
1 polymer ?
#
loop_
_entity_poly.entity_id
_entity_poly.type
_entity_poly.pdbx_seq_one_letter_code
_entity_poly.pdbx_strand_id
1 'polypeptide(L)'
;MSVQDEVRALEARFEATNREHSERAELAGRKVDQTLAEAKEKNEQNLANAAKVATRLHEMAGRQKAAGGWGTAAATDKKSGEFAFGTEEDEEQDDMPGFRPGGWAPPSSPAPTPEPVAPVYQAPSPPPAPPAPPVRQPPAVRRPQRPVVDDDDDLSNQSWLS
;
A
#
# COMPACT_ATOMS: atom_id res chain seq x y z
N MET A 1 19.01 -12.73 -54.98
CA MET A 1 17.54 -12.69 -54.81
C MET A 1 17.02 -11.52 -55.63
N SER A 2 15.83 -11.63 -56.22
CA SER A 2 15.22 -10.51 -56.95
C SER A 2 14.69 -9.47 -55.95
N VAL A 3 14.66 -8.20 -56.33
CA VAL A 3 13.98 -7.13 -55.57
C VAL A 3 12.51 -7.51 -55.28
N GLN A 4 11.88 -8.25 -56.19
CA GLN A 4 10.51 -8.74 -56.01
C GLN A 4 10.41 -9.82 -54.91
N ASP A 5 11.45 -10.64 -54.74
CA ASP A 5 11.50 -11.63 -53.66
C ASP A 5 11.70 -10.95 -52.31
N GLU A 6 12.50 -9.88 -52.27
CA GLU A 6 12.72 -9.08 -51.06
C GLU A 6 11.44 -8.36 -50.61
N VAL A 7 10.68 -7.78 -51.55
CA VAL A 7 9.38 -7.16 -51.25
C VAL A 7 8.40 -8.19 -50.68
N ARG A 8 8.27 -9.37 -51.31
CA ARG A 8 7.42 -10.44 -50.77
C ARG A 8 7.86 -10.92 -49.39
N ALA A 9 9.17 -11.01 -49.15
CA ALA A 9 9.69 -11.40 -47.84
C ALA A 9 9.39 -10.34 -46.77
N LEU A 10 9.41 -9.05 -47.12
CA LEU A 10 9.03 -7.96 -46.23
C LEU A 10 7.52 -7.97 -45.94
N GLU A 11 6.68 -8.18 -46.96
CA GLU A 11 5.23 -8.31 -46.80
C GLU A 11 4.87 -9.47 -45.86
N ALA A 12 5.46 -10.65 -46.06
CA ALA A 12 5.23 -11.81 -45.21
C ALA A 12 5.66 -11.55 -43.75
N ARG A 13 6.76 -10.83 -43.53
CA ARG A 13 7.18 -10.42 -42.17
C ARG A 13 6.20 -9.42 -41.55
N PHE A 14 5.70 -8.48 -42.34
CA PHE A 14 4.72 -7.51 -41.85
C PHE A 14 3.39 -8.18 -41.47
N GLU A 15 2.89 -9.11 -42.28
CA GLU A 15 1.69 -9.89 -41.95
C GLU A 15 1.87 -10.73 -40.68
N ALA A 16 3.04 -11.36 -40.51
CA ALA A 16 3.35 -12.12 -39.30
C ALA A 16 3.35 -11.21 -38.05
N THR A 17 3.99 -10.04 -38.14
CA THR A 17 4.02 -9.02 -37.08
C THR A 17 2.61 -8.53 -36.75
N ASN A 18 1.78 -8.22 -37.75
CA ASN A 18 0.40 -7.78 -37.52
C ASN A 18 -0.45 -8.84 -36.82
N ARG A 19 -0.30 -10.11 -37.20
CA ARG A 19 -0.99 -11.22 -36.51
C ARG A 19 -0.58 -11.26 -35.03
N GLU A 20 0.71 -11.21 -34.73
CA GLU A 20 1.19 -11.21 -33.34
C GLU A 20 0.67 -9.99 -32.55
N HIS A 21 0.66 -8.80 -33.15
CA HIS A 21 0.11 -7.61 -32.49
C HIS A 21 -1.39 -7.74 -32.22
N SER A 22 -2.16 -8.31 -33.14
CA SER A 22 -3.59 -8.55 -32.93
C SER A 22 -3.84 -9.54 -31.80
N GLU A 23 -3.08 -10.63 -31.72
CA GLU A 23 -3.17 -11.62 -30.65
C GLU A 23 -2.81 -11.01 -29.28
N ARG A 24 -1.78 -10.16 -29.23
CA ARG A 24 -1.42 -9.43 -28.00
C ARG A 24 -2.50 -8.42 -27.60
N ALA A 25 -3.09 -7.72 -28.56
CA ALA A 25 -4.18 -6.77 -28.31
C ALA A 25 -5.42 -7.48 -27.76
N GLU A 26 -5.77 -8.65 -28.30
CA GLU A 26 -6.87 -9.48 -27.78
C GLU A 26 -6.60 -9.95 -26.35
N LEU A 27 -5.38 -10.45 -26.06
CA LEU A 27 -5.00 -10.86 -24.70
C LEU A 27 -5.02 -9.68 -23.72
N ALA A 28 -4.55 -8.51 -24.14
CA ALA A 28 -4.62 -7.30 -23.35
C ALA A 28 -6.08 -6.89 -23.06
N GLY A 29 -6.95 -6.94 -24.07
CA GLY A 29 -8.38 -6.68 -23.93
C GLY A 29 -9.03 -7.59 -22.89
N ARG A 30 -8.82 -8.91 -23.00
CA ARG A 30 -9.36 -9.90 -22.05
C ARG A 30 -8.88 -9.64 -20.61
N LYS A 31 -7.62 -9.26 -20.43
CA LYS A 31 -7.08 -8.92 -19.10
C LYS A 31 -7.72 -7.66 -18.51
N VAL A 32 -7.95 -6.65 -19.34
CA VAL A 32 -8.65 -5.42 -18.92
C VAL A 32 -10.09 -5.72 -18.54
N ASP A 33 -10.80 -6.53 -19.33
CA ASP A 33 -12.17 -6.93 -19.02
C ASP A 33 -12.25 -7.73 -17.72
N GLN A 34 -11.30 -8.65 -17.51
CA GLN A 34 -11.20 -9.42 -16.27
C GLN A 34 -10.94 -8.52 -15.06
N THR A 35 -9.95 -7.62 -15.14
CA THR A 35 -9.62 -6.73 -14.03
C THR A 35 -10.75 -5.75 -13.73
N LEU A 36 -11.48 -5.30 -14.75
CA LEU A 36 -12.67 -4.47 -14.58
C LEU A 36 -13.80 -5.23 -13.89
N ALA A 37 -14.02 -6.51 -14.25
CA ALA A 37 -15.01 -7.36 -13.59
C ALA A 37 -14.67 -7.58 -12.11
N GLU A 38 -13.42 -7.96 -11.82
CA GLU A 38 -12.93 -8.14 -10.45
C GLU A 38 -13.00 -6.83 -9.62
N ALA A 39 -12.70 -5.68 -10.24
CA ALA A 39 -12.79 -4.39 -9.58
C ALA A 39 -14.25 -4.02 -9.24
N LYS A 40 -15.20 -4.32 -10.12
CA LYS A 40 -16.64 -4.11 -9.86
C LYS A 40 -17.11 -4.97 -8.70
N GLU A 41 -16.79 -6.26 -8.70
CA GLU A 41 -17.17 -7.18 -7.62
C GLU A 41 -16.62 -6.72 -6.27
N LYS A 42 -15.33 -6.37 -6.21
CA LYS A 42 -14.71 -5.84 -4.98
C LYS A 42 -15.35 -4.53 -4.54
N ASN A 43 -15.71 -3.64 -5.47
CA ASN A 43 -16.38 -2.39 -5.14
C ASN A 43 -17.77 -2.65 -4.52
N GLU A 44 -18.55 -3.56 -5.11
CA GLU A 44 -19.86 -3.95 -4.59
C GLU A 44 -19.75 -4.57 -3.17
N GLN A 45 -18.77 -5.45 -2.95
CA GLN A 45 -18.48 -6.01 -1.62
C GLN A 45 -18.09 -4.91 -0.62
N ASN A 46 -17.25 -3.97 -1.02
CA ASN A 46 -16.84 -2.85 -0.18
C ASN A 46 -18.01 -1.94 0.18
N LEU A 47 -18.90 -1.66 -0.78
CA LEU A 47 -20.13 -0.89 -0.54
C LEU A 47 -21.06 -1.62 0.45
N ALA A 48 -21.25 -2.93 0.28
CA ALA A 48 -22.06 -3.73 1.20
C ALA A 48 -21.46 -3.76 2.61
N ASN A 49 -20.14 -3.90 2.73
CA ASN A 49 -19.45 -3.89 4.02
C ASN A 49 -19.49 -2.49 4.67
N ALA A 50 -19.30 -1.43 3.89
CA ALA A 50 -19.42 -0.06 4.37
C ALA A 50 -20.85 0.23 4.87
N ALA A 51 -21.88 -0.26 4.18
CA ALA A 51 -23.27 -0.13 4.63
C ALA A 51 -23.47 -0.82 6.00
N LYS A 52 -22.98 -2.05 6.18
CA LYS A 52 -23.05 -2.76 7.48
C LYS A 52 -22.35 -1.98 8.60
N VAL A 53 -21.16 -1.44 8.32
CA VAL A 53 -20.41 -0.62 9.29
C VAL A 53 -21.16 0.65 9.63
N ALA A 54 -21.73 1.34 8.64
CA ALA A 54 -22.54 2.54 8.86
C ALA A 54 -23.78 2.24 9.72
N THR A 55 -24.49 1.13 9.47
CA THR A 55 -25.60 0.69 10.31
C THR A 55 -25.16 0.42 11.74
N ARG A 56 -24.04 -0.30 11.94
CA ARG A 56 -23.49 -0.57 13.27
C ARG A 56 -23.09 0.70 14.02
N LEU A 57 -22.47 1.66 13.33
CA LEU A 57 -22.13 2.97 13.88
C LEU A 57 -23.38 3.75 14.29
N HIS A 58 -24.44 3.70 13.46
CA HIS A 58 -25.71 4.36 13.78
C HIS A 58 -26.38 3.74 15.02
N GLU A 59 -26.42 2.41 15.11
CA GLU A 59 -26.93 1.71 16.29
C GLU A 59 -26.12 2.03 17.55
N MET A 60 -24.79 2.03 17.44
CA MET A 60 -23.89 2.42 18.55
C MET A 60 -24.13 3.86 18.98
N ALA A 61 -24.27 4.80 18.04
CA ALA A 61 -24.58 6.20 18.35
C ALA A 61 -25.95 6.33 19.03
N GLY A 62 -26.95 5.56 18.59
CA GLY A 62 -28.26 5.48 19.24
C GLY A 62 -28.16 4.96 20.69
N ARG A 63 -27.41 3.89 20.92
CA ARG A 63 -27.14 3.34 22.27
C ARG A 63 -26.37 4.31 23.14
N GLN A 64 -25.34 4.97 22.59
CA GLN A 64 -24.58 5.97 23.32
C GLN A 64 -25.45 7.17 23.69
N LYS A 65 -26.33 7.63 22.80
CA LYS A 65 -27.30 8.69 23.09
C LYS A 65 -28.31 8.26 24.16
N ALA A 66 -28.83 7.03 24.09
CA ALA A 66 -29.75 6.47 25.08
C ALA A 66 -29.08 6.26 26.45
N ALA A 67 -27.80 5.91 26.48
CA ALA A 67 -26.99 5.75 27.69
C ALA A 67 -26.50 7.09 28.29
N GLY A 68 -27.02 8.22 27.83
CA GLY A 68 -26.60 9.54 28.30
C GLY A 68 -25.20 9.90 27.80
N GLY A 69 -25.02 9.89 26.46
CA GLY A 69 -23.75 9.99 25.75
C GLY A 69 -22.77 11.06 26.25
N TRP A 70 -21.56 11.05 25.70
CA TRP A 70 -20.39 11.80 26.19
C TRP A 70 -20.56 13.32 26.37
N GLY A 71 -21.67 13.92 25.92
CA GLY A 71 -22.02 15.33 26.14
C GLY A 71 -23.40 15.58 26.77
N THR A 72 -24.03 14.58 27.40
CA THR A 72 -25.27 14.80 28.16
C THR A 72 -24.97 15.17 29.61
N ALA A 73 -25.94 15.82 30.27
CA ALA A 73 -25.84 16.21 31.68
C ALA A 73 -25.37 15.05 32.59
N ALA A 74 -25.69 13.78 32.30
CA ALA A 74 -25.22 12.64 33.08
C ALA A 74 -23.69 12.38 33.01
N ALA A 75 -23.03 12.78 31.92
CA ALA A 75 -21.58 12.69 31.74
C ALA A 75 -20.84 13.93 32.27
N THR A 76 -21.50 15.09 32.31
CA THR A 76 -20.92 16.36 32.78
C THR A 76 -21.29 16.73 34.22
N ASP A 77 -22.41 16.24 34.77
CA ASP A 77 -22.85 16.50 36.16
C ASP A 77 -21.99 15.77 37.19
N LYS A 78 -21.31 14.67 36.80
CA LYS A 78 -20.34 14.01 37.70
C LYS A 78 -19.03 14.80 37.86
N LYS A 79 -18.90 15.98 37.26
CA LYS A 79 -17.73 16.88 37.35
C LYS A 79 -18.00 18.20 38.07
N SER A 80 -19.07 18.31 38.87
CA SER A 80 -19.19 19.38 39.87
C SER A 80 -18.53 19.02 41.21
N GLY A 81 -18.00 17.79 41.35
CA GLY A 81 -17.09 17.44 42.44
C GLY A 81 -15.71 17.94 42.09
N GLU A 82 -15.23 18.92 42.85
CA GLU A 82 -13.89 19.47 42.83
C GLU A 82 -12.85 18.35 42.71
N PHE A 83 -12.32 18.11 41.51
CA PHE A 83 -10.95 17.61 41.39
C PHE A 83 -10.04 18.82 41.62
N ALA A 84 -9.97 19.25 42.87
CA ALA A 84 -8.83 19.97 43.37
C ALA A 84 -7.65 19.00 43.25
N PHE A 85 -6.85 19.17 42.19
CA PHE A 85 -5.48 18.67 42.20
C PHE A 85 -4.80 19.41 43.35
N GLY A 86 -4.70 18.72 44.49
CA GLY A 86 -4.15 19.24 45.71
C GLY A 86 -2.74 19.77 45.45
N THR A 87 -2.44 20.91 46.05
CA THR A 87 -1.07 21.30 46.36
C THR A 87 -0.53 20.33 47.42
N GLU A 88 -0.20 19.11 47.03
CA GLU A 88 0.87 18.33 47.68
C GLU A 88 2.13 18.72 46.89
N GLU A 89 2.84 19.77 47.31
CA GLU A 89 4.02 19.63 48.18
C GLU A 89 5.00 18.59 47.62
N ASP A 90 5.84 19.10 46.71
CA ASP A 90 7.30 18.89 46.68
C ASP A 90 7.79 17.45 46.88
N GLU A 91 7.88 16.67 45.80
CA GLU A 91 8.93 15.65 45.64
C GLU A 91 9.18 15.37 44.15
N GLU A 92 10.32 15.89 43.68
CA GLU A 92 11.14 15.40 42.56
C GLU A 92 10.43 15.13 41.21
N GLN A 93 10.33 16.17 40.40
CA GLN A 93 10.11 16.04 38.95
C GLN A 93 11.26 16.71 38.18
N ASP A 94 12.49 16.27 38.47
CA ASP A 94 13.63 16.44 37.57
C ASP A 94 13.79 15.17 36.72
N ASP A 95 14.10 15.34 35.44
CA ASP A 95 14.39 14.32 34.42
C ASP A 95 13.23 13.63 33.67
N MET A 96 12.39 14.42 33.00
CA MET A 96 11.81 14.00 31.71
C MET A 96 12.29 14.93 30.59
N PRO A 97 13.29 14.54 29.78
CA PRO A 97 13.78 15.36 28.69
C PRO A 97 12.75 15.39 27.55
N GLY A 98 12.08 16.53 27.39
CA GLY A 98 11.36 16.85 26.15
C GLY A 98 9.96 17.42 26.26
N PHE A 99 9.36 17.50 27.46
CA PHE A 99 8.02 18.07 27.58
C PHE A 99 8.07 19.58 27.87
N ARG A 100 7.79 20.39 26.85
CA ARG A 100 7.43 21.82 27.04
C ARG A 100 5.94 22.00 26.78
N PRO A 101 5.12 22.29 27.80
CA PRO A 101 3.71 22.64 27.59
C PRO A 101 3.63 24.05 27.00
N GLY A 102 3.13 24.18 25.76
CA GLY A 102 2.88 25.48 25.10
C GLY A 102 3.43 25.67 23.68
N GLY A 103 3.95 24.62 23.02
CA GLY A 103 4.59 24.73 21.71
C GLY A 103 3.65 24.71 20.51
N TRP A 104 2.94 25.80 20.21
CA TRP A 104 2.59 26.07 18.81
C TRP A 104 3.82 26.72 18.16
N ALA A 105 4.63 25.90 17.49
CA ALA A 105 5.67 26.43 16.61
C ALA A 105 5.00 27.11 15.41
N PRO A 106 5.40 28.34 15.01
CA PRO A 106 4.88 28.95 13.79
C PRO A 106 5.27 28.07 12.59
N PRO A 107 4.45 28.05 11.51
CA PRO A 107 4.75 27.23 10.34
C PRO A 107 6.12 27.64 9.78
N SER A 108 7.01 26.64 9.68
CA SER A 108 8.34 26.76 9.09
C SER A 108 8.23 27.33 7.67
N SER A 109 9.13 28.26 7.32
CA SER A 109 9.23 28.82 5.96
C SER A 109 9.25 27.73 4.88
N PRO A 110 8.66 27.97 3.69
CA PRO A 110 8.64 26.98 2.62
C PRO A 110 10.06 26.60 2.21
N ALA A 111 10.27 25.29 1.99
CA ALA A 111 11.53 24.74 1.52
C ALA A 111 11.91 25.36 0.15
N PRO A 112 13.21 25.58 -0.13
CA PRO A 112 13.64 26.09 -1.42
C PRO A 112 13.27 25.12 -2.54
N THR A 113 12.77 25.67 -3.64
CA THR A 113 12.44 24.92 -4.86
C THR A 113 13.71 24.26 -5.41
N PRO A 114 13.71 22.93 -5.67
CA PRO A 114 14.88 22.27 -6.23
C PRO A 114 15.16 22.79 -7.65
N GLU A 115 16.42 23.13 -7.92
CA GLU A 115 16.88 23.51 -9.26
C GLU A 115 16.75 22.33 -10.24
N PRO A 116 16.44 22.60 -11.53
CA PRO A 116 16.35 21.55 -12.52
C PRO A 116 17.72 20.90 -12.76
N VAL A 117 17.84 19.62 -12.43
CA VAL A 117 19.03 18.82 -12.71
C VAL A 117 19.11 18.58 -14.23
N ALA A 118 20.20 19.01 -14.86
CA ALA A 118 20.45 18.74 -16.26
C ALA A 118 20.51 17.22 -16.52
N PRO A 119 19.96 16.72 -17.64
CA PRO A 119 19.99 15.29 -17.93
C PRO A 119 21.42 14.82 -18.12
N VAL A 120 21.88 13.92 -17.24
CA VAL A 120 23.15 13.22 -17.40
C VAL A 120 23.00 12.26 -18.56
N TYR A 121 23.76 12.47 -19.65
CA TYR A 121 23.87 11.49 -20.72
C TYR A 121 24.62 10.26 -20.21
N GLN A 122 23.88 9.17 -19.94
CA GLN A 122 24.46 7.85 -19.74
C GLN A 122 24.81 7.23 -21.09
N ALA A 123 26.08 6.91 -21.30
CA ALA A 123 26.48 6.07 -22.42
C ALA A 123 25.78 4.69 -22.31
N PRO A 124 25.34 4.08 -23.42
CA PRO A 124 24.69 2.78 -23.39
C PRO A 124 25.64 1.74 -22.79
N SER A 125 25.13 0.95 -21.85
CA SER A 125 25.91 -0.15 -21.25
C SER A 125 26.31 -1.17 -22.32
N PRO A 126 27.53 -1.75 -22.23
CA PRO A 126 27.95 -2.79 -23.16
C PRO A 126 27.01 -4.01 -23.09
N PRO A 127 26.85 -4.76 -24.19
CA PRO A 127 26.00 -5.94 -24.21
C PRO A 127 26.50 -6.99 -23.19
N PRO A 128 25.59 -7.74 -22.55
CA PRO A 128 25.97 -8.76 -21.58
C PRO A 128 26.82 -9.86 -22.26
N ALA A 129 27.83 -10.34 -21.54
CA ALA A 129 28.65 -11.46 -21.97
C ALA A 129 27.77 -12.71 -22.18
N PRO A 130 28.14 -13.59 -23.15
CA PRO A 130 27.40 -14.82 -23.39
C PRO A 130 27.38 -15.71 -22.14
N PRO A 131 26.26 -16.42 -21.88
CA PRO A 131 26.15 -17.27 -20.70
C PRO A 131 27.18 -18.39 -20.74
N ALA A 132 27.81 -18.65 -19.58
CA ALA A 132 28.71 -19.78 -19.41
C ALA A 132 27.99 -21.11 -19.67
N PRO A 133 28.69 -22.14 -20.17
CA PRO A 133 28.10 -23.45 -20.40
C PRO A 133 27.53 -24.02 -19.08
N PRO A 134 26.39 -24.73 -19.12
CA PRO A 134 25.75 -25.24 -17.92
C PRO A 134 26.65 -26.27 -17.23
N VAL A 135 27.13 -25.92 -16.04
CA VAL A 135 27.76 -26.87 -15.13
C VAL A 135 26.67 -27.82 -14.65
N ARG A 136 26.84 -29.13 -14.87
CA ARG A 136 25.94 -30.15 -14.32
C ARG A 136 26.03 -30.11 -12.79
N GLN A 137 25.03 -29.51 -12.16
CA GLN A 137 24.87 -29.58 -10.71
C GLN A 137 24.34 -30.98 -10.31
N PRO A 138 24.80 -31.56 -9.19
CA PRO A 138 24.18 -32.75 -8.62
C PRO A 138 22.71 -32.44 -8.27
N PRO A 139 21.83 -33.46 -8.25
CA PRO A 139 20.41 -33.24 -7.97
C PRO A 139 20.23 -32.56 -6.61
N ALA A 140 19.48 -31.46 -6.60
CA ALA A 140 19.18 -30.71 -5.40
C ALA A 140 18.48 -31.61 -4.37
N VAL A 141 19.00 -31.63 -3.14
CA VAL A 141 18.32 -32.25 -2.00
C VAL A 141 17.01 -31.50 -1.79
N ARG A 142 15.89 -32.20 -1.98
CA ARG A 142 14.55 -31.64 -1.76
C ARG A 142 14.44 -31.16 -0.32
N ARG A 143 14.41 -29.84 -0.11
CA ARG A 143 13.91 -29.28 1.15
C ARG A 143 12.43 -29.64 1.29
N PRO A 144 11.95 -29.96 2.50
CA PRO A 144 10.52 -30.12 2.73
C PRO A 144 9.82 -28.82 2.30
N GLN A 145 8.81 -28.96 1.44
CA GLN A 145 7.92 -27.86 1.06
C GLN A 145 7.31 -27.32 2.35
N ARG A 146 7.56 -26.04 2.66
CA ARG A 146 6.76 -25.36 3.67
C ARG A 146 5.32 -25.30 3.16
N PRO A 147 4.30 -25.54 4.01
CA PRO A 147 2.92 -25.27 3.62
C PRO A 147 2.80 -23.79 3.22
N VAL A 148 1.94 -23.51 2.23
CA VAL A 148 1.52 -22.16 1.88
C VAL A 148 1.00 -21.53 3.17
N VAL A 149 1.74 -20.52 3.65
CA VAL A 149 1.37 -19.74 4.83
C VAL A 149 0.25 -18.83 4.36
N ASP A 150 -0.95 -19.02 4.91
CA ASP A 150 -2.02 -18.02 4.83
C ASP A 150 -1.47 -16.74 5.46
N ASP A 151 -1.36 -15.68 4.67
CA ASP A 151 -0.81 -14.36 5.06
C ASP A 151 -1.64 -13.65 6.16
N ASP A 152 -2.73 -14.27 6.64
CA ASP A 152 -3.69 -13.67 7.58
C ASP A 152 -3.45 -14.03 9.06
N ASP A 153 -2.52 -14.94 9.40
CA ASP A 153 -2.34 -15.42 10.79
C ASP A 153 -0.95 -15.21 11.43
N ASP A 154 0.02 -14.53 10.79
CA ASP A 154 1.38 -14.34 11.37
C ASP A 154 1.64 -12.96 12.00
N LEU A 155 0.69 -12.48 12.82
CA LEU A 155 0.98 -11.42 13.79
C LEU A 155 1.88 -11.89 14.96
N SER A 156 2.16 -13.19 15.04
CA SER A 156 2.98 -13.82 16.08
C SER A 156 4.51 -13.67 15.91
N ASN A 157 5.01 -13.34 14.71
CA ASN A 157 6.45 -13.15 14.45
C ASN A 157 6.93 -11.69 14.45
N GLN A 158 6.12 -10.76 14.96
CA GLN A 158 6.49 -9.34 15.06
C GLN A 158 7.39 -9.13 16.30
N SER A 159 8.65 -9.56 16.23
CA SER A 159 9.66 -9.41 17.30
C SER A 159 10.10 -7.96 17.59
N TRP A 160 9.31 -6.98 17.18
CA TRP A 160 9.49 -5.54 17.43
C TRP A 160 8.32 -4.94 18.22
N LEU A 161 7.34 -5.77 18.62
CA LEU A 161 6.25 -5.43 19.55
C LEU A 161 6.43 -6.09 20.93
N SER A 162 7.60 -6.65 21.22
CA SER A 162 7.99 -7.14 22.55
C SER A 162 9.15 -6.32 23.10
#